data_AF-A0A434CLC6-F1
#
_entry.id   AF-A0A434CLC6-F1
#
_cell.length_a   1.000
_cell.length_b   1.000
_cell.length_c   1.000
_cell.angle_alpha   90.00
_cell.angle_beta   90.00
_cell.angle_gamma   90.00
#
_symmetry.space_group_name_H-M   'P 1'
#
loop_
_entity.id
_entity.type
_entity.pdbx_description
1 polymer ?
#
loop_
_entity_poly.entity_id
_entity_poly.type
_entity_poly.pdbx_seq_one_letter_code
_entity_poly.pdbx_strand_id
1 'polypeptide(L)'
;MSSIRPMIPLLLAAGILLGGNGLQSTLIALRGAQEGFSASDIGLMGTFYFAGFLLGCLAITRIMKAVGHIRAFSALAAIASVGTLLLVLVIDPVMWCAVRLAGGFCFAGLFTIVESWLNSGVGNHDRARVLAIYRMVDIGSVTSAQFLIPVFGAGGFAIFAIMSMMITLSLVPVSLGDRSNPAPPEEVKLDLARVWRISPLGCFGCIAVGVTNSAFRTLSPVYAEQIGMSVADVVTFVSVGIFGGAIIQYPLGYLSDRWDRRRVLLITTCCAMLSALALVFIA
;
A
#
# COMPACT_ATOMS: atom_id res chain seq x y z
N MET A 1 25.57 9.51 8.37
CA MET A 1 24.39 9.11 9.16
C MET A 1 23.69 10.28 9.86
N SER A 2 24.23 11.51 9.79
CA SER A 2 23.63 12.71 10.40
C SER A 2 22.29 13.13 9.78
N SER A 3 22.08 12.94 8.47
CA SER A 3 20.84 13.33 7.78
C SER A 3 19.61 12.46 8.10
N ILE A 4 19.78 11.24 8.65
CA ILE A 4 18.68 10.27 8.84
C ILE A 4 18.07 10.38 10.24
N ARG A 5 18.86 10.76 11.25
CA ARG A 5 18.43 10.82 12.66
C ARG A 5 17.19 11.70 12.90
N PRO A 6 17.03 12.87 12.25
CA PRO A 6 15.83 13.69 12.39
C PRO A 6 14.57 13.04 11.80
N MET A 7 14.73 12.05 10.90
CA MET A 7 13.62 11.40 10.18
C MET A 7 13.13 10.12 10.86
N ILE A 8 13.80 9.66 11.92
CA ILE A 8 13.42 8.45 12.65
C ILE A 8 11.96 8.50 13.14
N PRO A 9 11.45 9.60 13.74
CA PRO A 9 10.05 9.67 14.16
C PRO A 9 9.09 9.51 12.98
N LEU A 10 9.39 10.12 11.83
CA LEU A 10 8.56 10.03 10.64
C LEU A 10 8.58 8.62 10.01
N LEU A 11 9.76 7.98 9.99
CA LEU A 11 9.90 6.59 9.54
C LEU A 11 9.17 5.62 10.47
N LEU A 12 9.21 5.83 11.80
CA LEU A 12 8.45 5.05 12.76
C LEU A 12 6.94 5.22 12.57
N ALA A 13 6.46 6.47 12.44
CA ALA A 13 5.06 6.73 12.13
C ALA A 13 4.62 6.04 10.85
N ALA A 14 5.43 6.16 9.79
CA ALA A 14 5.19 5.49 8.53
C ALA A 14 5.13 3.96 8.68
N GLY A 15 6.10 3.34 9.35
CA GLY A 15 6.09 1.89 9.57
C GLY A 15 4.82 1.41 10.28
N ILE A 16 4.43 2.08 11.38
CA ILE A 16 3.21 1.73 12.12
C ILE A 16 1.97 1.90 11.22
N LEU A 17 1.86 3.02 10.51
CA LEU A 17 0.73 3.32 9.64
C LEU A 17 0.60 2.29 8.49
N LEU A 18 1.72 1.99 7.83
CA LEU A 18 1.78 1.13 6.66
C LEU A 18 1.61 -0.34 7.05
N GLY A 19 2.10 -0.75 8.21
CA GLY A 19 1.77 -2.05 8.79
C GLY A 19 0.27 -2.24 8.95
N GLY A 20 -0.44 -1.23 9.49
CA GLY A 20 -1.90 -1.25 9.59
C GLY A 20 -2.61 -1.37 8.24
N ASN A 21 -2.17 -0.61 7.24
CA ASN A 21 -2.71 -0.67 5.87
C ASN A 21 -2.50 -2.03 5.19
N GLY A 22 -1.27 -2.54 5.28
CA GLY A 22 -0.88 -3.82 4.69
C GLY A 22 -1.69 -4.97 5.26
N LEU A 23 -1.81 -5.01 6.58
CA LEU A 23 -2.63 -5.98 7.31
C LEU A 23 -4.11 -5.93 6.86
N GLN A 24 -4.65 -4.72 6.72
CA GLN A 24 -6.05 -4.52 6.35
C GLN A 24 -6.41 -5.18 5.02
N SER A 25 -5.53 -5.10 4.01
CA SER A 25 -5.81 -5.64 2.68
C SER A 25 -6.06 -7.15 2.68
N THR A 26 -5.21 -7.91 3.38
CA THR A 26 -5.37 -9.37 3.52
C THR A 26 -6.54 -9.73 4.41
N LEU A 27 -6.70 -8.99 5.53
CA LEU A 27 -7.75 -9.27 6.50
C LEU A 27 -9.14 -9.10 5.88
N ILE A 28 -9.36 -8.05 5.08
CA ILE A 28 -10.66 -7.82 4.42
C ILE A 28 -11.03 -8.99 3.51
N ALA A 29 -10.06 -9.55 2.79
CA ALA A 29 -10.30 -10.70 1.92
C ALA A 29 -10.72 -11.94 2.74
N LEU A 30 -9.95 -12.30 3.78
CA LEU A 30 -10.28 -13.42 4.66
C LEU A 30 -11.62 -13.21 5.38
N ARG A 31 -11.81 -12.04 5.99
CA ARG A 31 -13.01 -11.74 6.77
C ARG A 31 -14.24 -11.68 5.87
N GLY A 32 -14.13 -11.09 4.68
CA GLY A 32 -15.21 -11.06 3.70
C GLY A 32 -15.62 -12.47 3.27
N ALA A 33 -14.65 -13.35 3.03
CA ALA A 33 -14.93 -14.76 2.73
C ALA A 33 -15.63 -15.48 3.89
N GLN A 34 -15.19 -15.24 5.14
CA GLN A 34 -15.82 -15.80 6.35
C GLN A 34 -17.24 -15.31 6.59
N GLU A 35 -17.56 -14.06 6.21
CA GLU A 35 -18.91 -13.49 6.27
C GLU A 35 -19.79 -13.92 5.08
N GLY A 36 -19.26 -14.76 4.17
CA GLY A 36 -20.00 -15.29 3.03
C GLY A 36 -20.12 -14.32 1.85
N PHE A 37 -19.29 -13.27 1.80
CA PHE A 37 -19.25 -12.38 0.63
C PHE A 37 -18.73 -13.11 -0.59
N SER A 38 -19.27 -12.77 -1.77
CA SER A 38 -18.81 -13.39 -3.00
C SER A 38 -17.39 -12.91 -3.37
N ALA A 39 -16.66 -13.70 -4.14
CA ALA A 39 -15.36 -13.29 -4.67
C ALA A 39 -15.45 -11.99 -5.50
N SER A 40 -16.59 -11.77 -6.17
CA SER A 40 -16.88 -10.53 -6.90
C SER A 40 -17.00 -9.33 -5.96
N ASP A 41 -17.65 -9.49 -4.80
CA ASP A 41 -17.77 -8.41 -3.81
C ASP A 41 -16.40 -8.06 -3.21
N ILE A 42 -15.60 -9.06 -2.86
CA ILE A 42 -14.23 -8.86 -2.36
C ILE A 42 -13.36 -8.18 -3.44
N GLY A 43 -13.50 -8.59 -4.70
CA GLY A 43 -12.86 -7.94 -5.84
C GLY A 43 -13.28 -6.47 -6.02
N LEU A 44 -14.57 -6.18 -5.84
CA LEU A 44 -15.10 -4.81 -5.88
C LEU A 44 -14.53 -3.97 -4.73
N MET A 45 -14.42 -4.50 -3.52
CA MET A 45 -13.79 -3.81 -2.39
C MET A 45 -12.33 -3.42 -2.69
N GLY A 46 -11.58 -4.29 -3.37
CA GLY A 46 -10.26 -3.96 -3.89
C GLY A 46 -10.29 -2.86 -4.95
N THR A 47 -11.24 -2.95 -5.89
CA THR A 47 -11.45 -1.94 -6.95
C THR A 47 -11.77 -0.55 -6.36
N PHE A 48 -12.71 -0.46 -5.43
CA PHE A 48 -13.06 0.78 -4.76
C PHE A 48 -11.89 1.35 -3.97
N TYR A 49 -11.08 0.51 -3.32
CA TYR A 49 -9.85 0.98 -2.67
C TYR A 49 -8.89 1.66 -3.65
N PHE A 50 -8.58 1.03 -4.78
CA PHE A 50 -7.67 1.63 -5.77
C PHE A 50 -8.30 2.84 -6.49
N ALA A 51 -9.62 2.85 -6.70
CA ALA A 51 -10.33 4.02 -7.21
C ALA A 51 -10.21 5.21 -6.24
N GLY A 52 -10.39 4.96 -4.95
CA GLY A 52 -10.20 5.95 -3.90
C GLY A 52 -8.76 6.44 -3.83
N PHE A 53 -7.80 5.52 -3.96
CA PHE A 53 -6.37 5.82 -4.01
C PHE A 53 -6.03 6.77 -5.16
N LEU A 54 -6.54 6.49 -6.36
CA LEU A 54 -6.39 7.38 -7.52
C LEU A 54 -6.95 8.78 -7.26
N LEU A 55 -8.17 8.87 -6.72
CA LEU A 55 -8.78 10.16 -6.35
C LEU A 55 -7.93 10.91 -5.31
N GLY A 56 -7.39 10.19 -4.33
CA GLY A 56 -6.51 10.74 -3.30
C GLY A 56 -5.23 11.32 -3.90
N CYS A 57 -4.57 10.61 -4.82
CA CYS A 57 -3.38 11.12 -5.53
C CYS A 57 -3.65 12.43 -6.28
N LEU A 58 -4.85 12.63 -6.83
CA LEU A 58 -5.23 13.84 -7.55
C LEU A 58 -5.56 15.02 -6.61
N ALA A 59 -6.12 14.73 -5.43
CA ALA A 59 -6.64 15.75 -4.52
C ALA A 59 -5.63 16.17 -3.43
N ILE A 60 -4.71 15.29 -3.03
CA ILE A 60 -3.91 15.47 -1.82
C ILE A 60 -3.06 16.75 -1.83
N THR A 61 -2.43 17.10 -2.95
CA THR A 61 -1.58 18.29 -3.04
C THR A 61 -2.39 19.56 -2.75
N ARG A 62 -3.66 19.61 -3.18
CA ARG A 62 -4.56 20.73 -2.89
C ARG A 62 -4.96 20.77 -1.42
N ILE A 63 -5.26 19.61 -0.83
CA ILE A 63 -5.58 19.50 0.59
C ILE A 63 -4.39 19.96 1.45
N MET A 64 -3.18 19.49 1.14
CA MET A 64 -1.96 19.90 1.83
C MET A 64 -1.70 21.40 1.71
N LYS A 65 -1.97 22.02 0.55
CA LYS A 65 -1.89 23.49 0.39
C LYS A 65 -2.91 24.25 1.22
N ALA A 66 -4.13 23.72 1.33
CA ALA A 66 -5.23 24.38 2.03
C ALA A 66 -5.08 24.32 3.55
N VAL A 67 -4.68 23.17 4.10
CA VAL A 67 -4.69 22.95 5.57
C VAL A 67 -3.32 22.60 6.17
N GLY A 68 -2.29 22.37 5.36
CA GLY A 68 -0.94 21.98 5.79
C GLY A 68 -0.76 20.46 5.99
N HIS A 69 0.49 19.99 5.99
CA HIS A 69 0.84 18.57 6.06
C HIS A 69 0.30 17.88 7.32
N ILE A 70 0.54 18.47 8.50
CA ILE A 70 0.17 17.86 9.79
C ILE A 70 -1.34 17.72 9.92
N ARG A 71 -2.11 18.78 9.62
CA ARG A 71 -3.58 18.74 9.73
C ARG A 71 -4.19 17.77 8.73
N ALA A 72 -3.67 17.74 7.50
CA ALA A 72 -4.09 16.77 6.48
C ALA A 72 -3.79 15.34 6.94
N PHE A 73 -2.59 15.07 7.45
CA PHE A 73 -2.21 13.76 7.96
C PHE A 73 -3.15 13.31 9.09
N SER A 74 -3.38 14.17 10.08
CA SER A 74 -4.26 13.87 11.21
C SER A 74 -5.70 13.58 10.79
N ALA A 75 -6.26 14.37 9.88
CA ALA A 75 -7.62 14.15 9.40
C ALA A 75 -7.74 12.82 8.63
N LEU A 76 -6.81 12.54 7.71
CA LEU A 76 -6.86 11.32 6.90
C LEU A 76 -6.61 10.06 7.74
N ALA A 77 -5.67 10.10 8.69
CA ALA A 77 -5.44 8.99 9.60
C ALA A 77 -6.65 8.72 10.50
N ALA A 78 -7.30 9.77 11.02
CA ALA A 78 -8.51 9.62 11.81
C ALA A 78 -9.66 9.00 10.99
N ILE A 79 -9.89 9.45 9.76
CA ILE A 79 -10.91 8.87 8.86
C ILE A 79 -10.59 7.41 8.55
N ALA A 80 -9.32 7.07 8.24
CA ALA A 80 -8.90 5.70 7.99
C ALA A 80 -9.08 4.80 9.22
N SER A 81 -8.79 5.31 10.41
CA SER A 81 -8.97 4.59 11.67
C SER A 81 -10.45 4.32 11.96
N VAL A 82 -11.31 5.34 11.82
CA VAL A 82 -12.77 5.19 11.98
C VAL A 82 -13.32 4.20 10.96
N GLY A 83 -12.92 4.32 9.69
CA GLY A 83 -13.31 3.38 8.64
C GLY A 83 -12.92 1.94 8.97
N THR A 84 -11.72 1.74 9.52
CA THR A 84 -11.24 0.41 9.93
C THR A 84 -12.14 -0.23 10.98
N LEU A 85 -12.59 0.52 12.00
CA LEU A 85 -13.54 0.02 12.99
C LEU A 85 -14.96 -0.17 12.40
N LEU A 86 -15.35 0.68 11.46
CA LEU A 86 -16.65 0.61 10.83
C LEU A 86 -16.85 -0.69 10.03
N LEU A 87 -15.78 -1.25 9.45
CA LEU A 87 -15.82 -2.55 8.76
C LEU A 87 -16.26 -3.70 9.67
N VAL A 88 -15.89 -3.67 10.96
CA VAL A 88 -16.28 -4.74 11.90
C VAL A 88 -17.61 -4.45 12.59
N LEU A 89 -18.04 -3.19 12.67
CA LEU A 89 -19.32 -2.81 13.24
C LEU A 89 -20.48 -3.00 12.26
N VAL A 90 -20.24 -2.82 10.96
CA VAL A 90 -21.25 -2.96 9.90
C VAL A 90 -20.75 -3.95 8.86
N ILE A 91 -21.30 -5.16 8.92
CA ILE A 91 -20.97 -6.26 8.01
C ILE A 91 -21.94 -6.18 6.82
N ASP A 92 -21.59 -5.36 5.84
CA ASP A 92 -22.35 -5.17 4.61
C ASP A 92 -21.40 -4.91 3.43
N PRO A 93 -21.54 -5.59 2.28
CA PRO A 93 -20.62 -5.44 1.15
C PRO A 93 -20.55 -4.02 0.58
N VAL A 94 -21.68 -3.31 0.54
CA VAL A 94 -21.76 -1.95 -0.01
C VAL A 94 -21.06 -0.97 0.94
N MET A 95 -21.31 -1.12 2.24
CA MET A 95 -20.65 -0.37 3.28
C MET A 95 -19.13 -0.58 3.24
N TRP A 96 -18.69 -1.83 3.07
CA TRP A 96 -17.28 -2.15 2.94
C TRP A 96 -16.67 -1.50 1.71
N CYS A 97 -17.33 -1.54 0.55
CA CYS A 97 -16.88 -0.83 -0.65
C CYS A 97 -16.74 0.69 -0.41
N ALA A 98 -17.71 1.31 0.25
CA ALA A 98 -17.67 2.74 0.58
C ALA A 98 -16.50 3.08 1.53
N VAL A 99 -16.31 2.28 2.59
CA VAL A 99 -15.17 2.43 3.51
C VAL A 99 -13.85 2.21 2.79
N ARG A 100 -13.79 1.27 1.83
CA ARG A 100 -12.59 1.01 1.04
C ARG A 100 -12.25 2.16 0.11
N LEU A 101 -13.25 2.77 -0.52
CA LEU A 101 -13.07 4.00 -1.30
C LEU A 101 -12.47 5.12 -0.44
N ALA A 102 -13.06 5.37 0.74
CA ALA A 102 -12.56 6.38 1.67
C ALA A 102 -11.15 6.02 2.19
N GLY A 103 -10.90 4.76 2.51
CA GLY A 103 -9.61 4.26 2.96
C GLY A 103 -8.52 4.43 1.91
N GLY A 104 -8.81 4.10 0.65
CA GLY A 104 -7.90 4.31 -0.48
C GLY A 104 -7.51 5.77 -0.62
N PHE A 105 -8.50 6.67 -0.57
CA PHE A 105 -8.27 8.11 -0.60
C PHE A 105 -7.37 8.58 0.55
N CYS A 106 -7.65 8.11 1.77
CA CYS A 106 -6.87 8.46 2.95
C CYS A 106 -5.42 7.97 2.83
N PHE A 107 -5.22 6.70 2.49
CA PHE A 107 -3.88 6.13 2.40
C PHE A 107 -3.06 6.76 1.28
N ALA A 108 -3.64 7.02 0.10
CA ALA A 108 -2.94 7.77 -0.96
C ALA A 108 -2.42 9.12 -0.43
N GLY A 109 -3.25 9.83 0.33
CA GLY A 109 -2.86 11.09 0.93
C GLY A 109 -1.77 10.95 1.98
N LEU A 110 -1.89 9.96 2.86
CA LEU A 110 -0.91 9.68 3.91
C LEU A 110 0.46 9.27 3.35
N PHE A 111 0.48 8.39 2.33
CA PHE A 111 1.69 8.04 1.57
C PHE A 111 2.36 9.31 1.02
N THR A 112 1.58 10.14 0.32
CA THR A 112 2.10 11.36 -0.31
C THR A 112 2.65 12.37 0.71
N ILE A 113 1.99 12.52 1.86
CA ILE A 113 2.45 13.42 2.93
C ILE A 113 3.78 12.93 3.51
N VAL A 114 3.88 11.64 3.84
CA VAL A 114 5.12 11.04 4.37
C VAL A 114 6.25 11.19 3.37
N GLU A 115 6.03 10.86 2.10
CA GLU A 115 7.04 10.99 1.05
C GLU A 115 7.44 12.47 0.83
N SER A 116 6.50 13.40 0.84
CA SER A 116 6.79 14.84 0.70
C SER A 116 7.67 15.34 1.84
N TRP A 117 7.39 14.90 3.07
CA TRP A 117 8.11 15.33 4.27
C TRP A 117 9.51 14.70 4.37
N LEU A 118 9.65 13.44 3.97
CA LEU A 118 10.95 12.79 3.81
C LEU A 118 11.79 13.45 2.71
N ASN A 119 11.18 13.92 1.62
CA ASN A 119 11.93 14.58 0.55
C ASN A 119 12.32 16.02 0.87
N SER A 120 11.53 16.74 1.67
CA SER A 120 11.80 18.14 2.01
C SER A 120 12.97 18.32 2.99
N GLY A 121 13.17 17.35 3.89
CA GLY A 121 14.23 17.42 4.90
C GLY A 121 15.62 17.00 4.42
N VAL A 122 15.78 16.69 3.12
CA VAL A 122 16.97 16.00 2.59
C VAL A 122 17.43 16.63 1.27
N GLY A 123 18.73 16.90 1.16
CA GLY A 123 19.36 17.38 -0.07
C GLY A 123 19.28 16.34 -1.21
N ASN A 124 19.31 16.81 -2.46
CA ASN A 124 19.12 15.97 -3.66
C ASN A 124 19.96 14.68 -3.69
N HIS A 125 21.20 14.74 -3.20
CA HIS A 125 22.12 13.60 -3.16
C HIS A 125 21.61 12.45 -2.26
N ASP A 126 20.94 12.78 -1.15
CA ASP A 126 20.52 11.80 -0.14
C ASP A 126 19.05 11.36 -0.30
N ARG A 127 18.25 12.04 -1.14
CA ARG A 127 16.82 11.75 -1.34
C ARG A 127 16.53 10.32 -1.73
N ALA A 128 17.26 9.79 -2.71
CA ALA A 128 17.09 8.42 -3.17
C ALA A 128 17.36 7.40 -2.04
N ARG A 129 18.38 7.66 -1.21
CA ARG A 129 18.73 6.81 -0.07
C ARG A 129 17.63 6.83 0.99
N VAL A 130 17.08 7.99 1.30
CA VAL A 130 15.99 8.11 2.30
C VAL A 130 14.72 7.42 1.83
N LEU A 131 14.34 7.59 0.56
CA LEU A 131 13.21 6.87 -0.02
C LEU A 131 13.43 5.35 -0.05
N ALA A 132 14.65 4.88 -0.29
CA ALA A 132 14.98 3.46 -0.20
C ALA A 132 14.82 2.92 1.24
N ILE A 133 15.26 3.67 2.25
CA ILE A 133 15.04 3.32 3.67
C ILE A 133 13.56 3.28 4.00
N TYR A 134 12.82 4.30 3.57
CA TYR A 134 11.37 4.34 3.71
C TYR A 134 10.69 3.11 3.10
N ARG A 135 11.11 2.68 1.90
CA ARG A 135 10.57 1.46 1.28
C ARG A 135 10.92 0.19 2.02
N MET A 136 12.11 0.08 2.61
CA MET A 136 12.45 -1.05 3.48
C MET A 136 11.56 -1.08 4.74
N VAL A 137 11.27 0.09 5.32
CA VAL A 137 10.36 0.21 6.47
C VAL A 137 8.94 -0.17 6.06
N ASP A 138 8.43 0.37 4.96
CA ASP A 138 7.10 0.06 4.39
C ASP A 138 6.92 -1.46 4.22
N ILE A 139 7.78 -2.09 3.42
CA ILE A 139 7.70 -3.52 3.13
C ILE A 139 7.89 -4.34 4.40
N GLY A 140 8.89 -4.01 5.22
CA GLY A 140 9.17 -4.72 6.46
C GLY A 140 7.99 -4.68 7.44
N SER A 141 7.37 -3.50 7.61
CA SER A 141 6.20 -3.33 8.47
C SER A 141 4.94 -3.99 7.90
N VAL A 142 4.72 -3.91 6.58
CA VAL A 142 3.60 -4.60 5.92
C VAL A 142 3.73 -6.11 6.10
N THR A 143 4.90 -6.68 5.82
CA THR A 143 5.16 -8.12 5.94
C THR A 143 5.05 -8.58 7.39
N SER A 144 5.65 -7.87 8.35
CA SER A 144 5.57 -8.26 9.77
C SER A 144 4.15 -8.17 10.32
N ALA A 145 3.38 -7.16 9.91
CA ALA A 145 2.01 -6.98 10.35
C ALA A 145 1.06 -8.10 9.88
N GLN A 146 1.33 -8.76 8.74
CA GLN A 146 0.53 -9.92 8.28
C GLN A 146 0.46 -11.03 9.33
N PHE A 147 1.52 -11.23 10.11
CA PHE A 147 1.59 -12.27 11.15
C PHE A 147 0.75 -11.95 12.40
N LEU A 148 0.09 -10.79 12.46
CA LEU A 148 -0.95 -10.53 13.47
C LEU A 148 -2.25 -11.30 13.18
N ILE A 149 -2.54 -11.64 11.92
CA ILE A 149 -3.73 -12.43 11.54
C ILE A 149 -3.78 -13.80 12.23
N PRO A 150 -2.75 -14.65 12.14
CA PRO A 150 -2.81 -15.98 12.78
C PRO A 150 -2.81 -15.88 14.32
N VAL A 151 -2.28 -14.80 14.90
CA VAL A 151 -2.22 -14.61 16.37
C VAL A 151 -3.57 -14.19 16.94
N PHE A 152 -4.23 -13.21 16.32
CA PHE A 152 -5.49 -12.63 16.82
C PHE A 152 -6.74 -13.22 16.15
N GLY A 153 -6.55 -13.99 15.07
CA GLY A 153 -7.62 -14.48 14.21
C GLY A 153 -8.14 -13.40 13.25
N ALA A 154 -8.72 -13.84 12.13
CA ALA A 154 -9.33 -12.94 11.16
C ALA A 154 -10.75 -12.48 11.54
N GLY A 155 -11.44 -13.23 12.41
CA GLY A 155 -12.87 -13.04 12.70
C GLY A 155 -13.21 -12.08 13.85
N GLY A 156 -12.23 -11.71 14.68
CA GLY A 156 -12.49 -10.97 15.92
C GLY A 156 -12.41 -9.45 15.79
N PHE A 157 -13.13 -8.73 16.65
CA PHE A 157 -12.97 -7.27 16.80
C PHE A 157 -11.52 -6.85 17.11
N ALA A 158 -10.78 -7.71 17.83
CA ALA A 158 -9.42 -7.43 18.30
C ALA A 158 -8.47 -7.00 17.16
N ILE A 159 -8.47 -7.69 16.01
CA ILE A 159 -7.55 -7.37 14.93
C ILE A 159 -7.89 -6.03 14.23
N PHE A 160 -9.17 -5.70 14.12
CA PHE A 160 -9.63 -4.39 13.63
C PHE A 160 -9.26 -3.27 14.60
N ALA A 161 -9.41 -3.51 15.90
CA ALA A 161 -8.97 -2.58 16.93
C ALA A 161 -7.45 -2.36 16.89
N ILE A 162 -6.65 -3.41 16.71
CA ILE A 162 -5.19 -3.31 16.57
C ILE A 162 -4.80 -2.45 15.36
N MET A 163 -5.38 -2.70 14.19
CA MET A 163 -5.13 -1.86 13.01
C MET A 163 -5.52 -0.40 13.25
N SER A 164 -6.68 -0.16 13.85
CA SER A 164 -7.15 1.18 14.22
C SER A 164 -6.17 1.86 15.20
N MET A 165 -5.67 1.13 16.19
CA MET A 165 -4.66 1.61 17.14
C MET A 165 -3.35 1.92 16.43
N MET A 166 -2.88 1.08 15.49
CA MET A 166 -1.68 1.36 14.71
C MET A 166 -1.84 2.66 13.89
N ILE A 167 -2.94 2.79 13.14
CA ILE A 167 -3.21 3.99 12.34
C ILE A 167 -3.26 5.23 13.24
N THR A 168 -3.96 5.16 14.37
CA THR A 168 -4.04 6.29 15.32
C THR A 168 -2.69 6.59 15.98
N LEU A 169 -1.93 5.56 16.37
CA LEU A 169 -0.64 5.71 17.03
C LEU A 169 0.42 6.31 16.10
N SER A 170 0.27 6.15 14.79
CA SER A 170 1.12 6.83 13.80
C SER A 170 1.06 8.37 13.91
N LEU A 171 0.00 8.92 14.53
CA LEU A 171 -0.12 10.34 14.80
C LEU A 171 0.82 10.83 15.89
N VAL A 172 1.21 9.97 16.82
CA VAL A 172 2.03 10.37 17.96
C VAL A 172 3.43 10.82 17.53
N PRO A 173 4.21 10.03 16.76
CA PRO A 173 5.52 10.48 16.29
C PRO A 173 5.42 11.67 15.33
N VAL A 174 4.34 11.78 14.55
CA VAL A 174 4.11 12.90 13.64
C VAL A 174 3.80 14.20 14.40
N SER A 175 3.00 14.11 15.46
CA SER A 175 2.60 15.27 16.27
C SER A 175 3.71 15.75 17.21
N LEU A 176 4.58 14.83 17.65
CA LEU A 176 5.76 15.13 18.47
C LEU A 176 7.01 15.46 17.64
N GLY A 177 6.99 15.13 16.34
CA GLY A 177 8.08 15.37 15.39
C GLY A 177 8.31 16.85 15.10
N ASP A 178 9.45 17.14 14.47
CA ASP A 178 9.90 18.52 14.21
C ASP A 178 8.90 19.30 13.33
N ARG A 179 8.64 20.55 13.73
CA ARG A 179 7.54 21.40 13.26
C ARG A 179 7.81 22.08 11.91
N SER A 180 8.83 21.65 11.17
CA SER A 180 9.07 22.16 9.83
C SER A 180 7.93 21.69 8.93
N ASN A 181 6.89 22.51 8.78
CA ASN A 181 5.83 22.27 7.81
C ASN A 181 6.44 22.52 6.43
N PRO A 182 6.72 21.48 5.63
CA PRO A 182 7.35 21.67 4.34
C PRO A 182 6.49 22.58 3.47
N ALA A 183 7.10 23.35 2.59
CA ALA A 183 6.33 23.99 1.52
C ALA A 183 5.58 22.88 0.75
N PRO A 184 4.26 23.00 0.56
CA PRO A 184 3.51 22.04 -0.23
C PRO A 184 4.13 21.93 -1.63
N PRO A 185 4.23 20.71 -2.20
CA PRO A 185 4.78 20.55 -3.53
C PRO A 185 3.98 21.37 -4.57
N GLU A 186 4.67 21.81 -5.62
CA GLU A 186 4.02 22.53 -6.72
C GLU A 186 2.90 21.68 -7.33
N GLU A 187 1.85 22.35 -7.80
CA GLU A 187 0.75 21.63 -8.43
C GLU A 187 1.15 21.31 -9.87
N VAL A 188 1.45 20.03 -10.12
CA VAL A 188 1.69 19.55 -11.48
C VAL A 188 0.34 19.22 -12.11
N LYS A 189 0.03 19.86 -13.23
CA LYS A 189 -1.14 19.49 -14.04
C LYS A 189 -0.91 18.13 -14.69
N LEU A 190 -1.86 17.23 -14.49
CA LEU A 190 -1.76 15.86 -14.96
C LEU A 190 -2.19 15.80 -16.44
N ASP A 191 -1.22 15.57 -17.33
CA ASP A 191 -1.43 15.50 -18.78
C ASP A 191 -1.20 14.05 -19.27
N LEU A 192 -2.25 13.23 -19.16
CA LEU A 192 -2.22 11.82 -19.56
C LEU A 192 -1.89 11.64 -21.04
N ALA A 193 -2.36 12.55 -21.90
CA ALA A 193 -2.11 12.49 -23.33
C ALA A 193 -0.62 12.68 -23.64
N ARG A 194 0.03 13.62 -22.94
CA ARG A 194 1.48 13.81 -23.05
C ARG A 194 2.26 12.61 -22.52
N VAL A 195 1.87 12.05 -21.37
CA VAL A 195 2.53 10.84 -20.81
C VAL A 195 2.44 9.67 -21.80
N TRP A 196 1.26 9.45 -22.39
CA TRP A 196 1.04 8.42 -23.41
C TRP A 196 1.93 8.63 -24.64
N ARG A 197 2.04 9.88 -25.13
CA ARG A 197 2.90 10.20 -26.28
C ARG A 197 4.39 10.00 -26.00
N ILE A 198 4.83 10.19 -24.75
CA ILE A 198 6.24 10.03 -24.36
C ILE A 198 6.62 8.54 -24.30
N SER A 199 5.78 7.71 -23.68
CA SER A 199 6.08 6.27 -23.54
C SER A 199 4.80 5.43 -23.45
N PRO A 200 4.24 5.02 -24.60
CA PRO A 200 3.09 4.10 -24.63
C PRO A 200 3.40 2.78 -23.91
N LEU A 201 4.62 2.26 -24.07
CA LEU A 201 5.07 1.03 -23.41
C LEU A 201 5.06 1.18 -21.88
N GLY A 202 5.48 2.34 -21.36
CA GLY A 202 5.39 2.64 -19.93
C GLY A 202 3.95 2.67 -19.45
N CYS A 203 3.04 3.30 -20.20
CA CYS A 203 1.61 3.33 -19.87
C CYS A 203 0.99 1.92 -19.84
N PHE A 204 1.24 1.10 -20.86
CA PHE A 204 0.79 -0.29 -20.87
C PHE A 204 1.40 -1.10 -19.71
N GLY A 205 2.68 -0.89 -19.41
CA GLY A 205 3.34 -1.49 -18.25
C GLY A 205 2.64 -1.14 -16.94
N CYS A 206 2.32 0.14 -16.71
CA CYS A 206 1.59 0.59 -15.53
C CYS A 206 0.19 -0.06 -15.43
N ILE A 207 -0.54 -0.16 -16.54
CA ILE A 207 -1.86 -0.80 -16.57
C ILE A 207 -1.73 -2.30 -16.24
N ALA A 208 -0.80 -3.00 -16.90
CA ALA A 208 -0.58 -4.43 -16.69
C ALA A 208 -0.18 -4.73 -15.24
N VAL A 209 0.76 -3.95 -14.67
CA VAL A 209 1.16 -4.07 -13.26
C VAL A 209 0.00 -3.75 -12.33
N GLY A 210 -0.80 -2.72 -12.63
CA GLY A 210 -1.98 -2.35 -11.85
C GLY A 210 -3.00 -3.48 -11.77
N VAL A 211 -3.36 -4.07 -12.92
CA VAL A 211 -4.32 -5.19 -12.99
C VAL A 211 -3.79 -6.42 -12.25
N THR A 212 -2.55 -6.82 -12.53
CA THR A 212 -1.94 -8.02 -11.94
C THR A 212 -1.71 -7.89 -10.44
N ASN A 213 -1.17 -6.77 -9.96
CA ASN A 213 -0.92 -6.54 -8.53
C ASN A 213 -2.23 -6.41 -7.74
N SER A 214 -3.26 -5.79 -8.32
CA SER A 214 -4.57 -5.67 -7.66
C SER A 214 -5.27 -7.03 -7.55
N ALA A 215 -5.22 -7.82 -8.62
CA ALA A 215 -5.76 -9.19 -8.62
C ALA A 215 -5.03 -10.07 -7.60
N PHE A 216 -3.69 -10.05 -7.60
CA PHE A 216 -2.90 -10.80 -6.63
C PHE A 216 -3.21 -10.36 -5.20
N ARG A 217 -3.12 -9.08 -4.86
CA ARG A 217 -3.33 -8.63 -3.47
C ARG A 217 -4.74 -8.85 -2.93
N THR A 218 -5.76 -8.82 -3.81
CA THR A 218 -7.16 -8.91 -3.37
C THR A 218 -7.67 -10.34 -3.37
N LEU A 219 -7.29 -11.14 -4.38
CA LEU A 219 -7.85 -12.49 -4.59
C LEU A 219 -6.91 -13.61 -4.17
N SER A 220 -5.60 -13.37 -4.03
CA SER A 220 -4.66 -14.42 -3.58
C SER A 220 -5.01 -15.01 -2.21
N PRO A 221 -5.49 -14.25 -1.20
CA PRO A 221 -5.88 -14.85 0.08
C PRO A 221 -7.12 -15.72 -0.05
N VAL A 222 -8.09 -15.28 -0.86
CA VAL A 222 -9.34 -16.00 -1.13
C VAL A 222 -9.04 -17.31 -1.86
N TYR A 223 -8.17 -17.28 -2.86
CA TYR A 223 -7.73 -18.48 -3.58
C TYR A 223 -7.03 -19.47 -2.65
N ALA A 224 -6.08 -18.99 -1.83
CA ALA A 224 -5.36 -19.83 -0.87
C ALA A 224 -6.30 -20.49 0.14
N GLU A 225 -7.28 -19.75 0.67
CA GLU A 225 -8.31 -20.29 1.57
C GLU A 225 -9.19 -21.33 0.87
N GLN A 226 -9.61 -21.10 -0.39
CA GLN A 226 -10.45 -22.01 -1.15
C GLN A 226 -9.78 -23.36 -1.47
N ILE A 227 -8.46 -23.37 -1.66
CA ILE A 227 -7.70 -24.63 -1.84
C ILE A 227 -7.39 -25.34 -0.51
N GLY A 228 -7.95 -24.85 0.61
CA GLY A 228 -7.86 -25.49 1.92
C GLY A 228 -6.60 -25.16 2.72
N MET A 229 -5.87 -24.10 2.38
CA MET A 229 -4.71 -23.67 3.17
C MET A 229 -5.14 -23.17 4.54
N SER A 230 -4.32 -23.44 5.56
CA SER A 230 -4.55 -22.85 6.89
C SER A 230 -4.33 -21.33 6.87
N VAL A 231 -4.90 -20.61 7.84
CA VAL A 231 -4.70 -19.15 7.97
C VAL A 231 -3.22 -18.78 8.01
N ALA A 232 -2.39 -19.59 8.68
CA ALA A 232 -0.94 -19.38 8.76
C ALA A 232 -0.28 -19.56 7.39
N ASP A 233 -0.72 -20.55 6.61
CA ASP A 233 -0.20 -20.78 5.26
C ASP A 233 -0.63 -19.67 4.29
N VAL A 234 -1.87 -19.16 4.38
CA VAL A 234 -2.33 -18.03 3.57
C VAL A 234 -1.49 -16.78 3.85
N VAL A 235 -1.27 -16.49 5.13
CA VAL A 235 -0.43 -15.36 5.57
C VAL A 235 1.00 -15.52 5.09
N THR A 236 1.54 -16.74 5.15
CA THR A 236 2.88 -17.05 4.64
C THR A 236 2.95 -16.86 3.13
N PHE A 237 1.96 -17.35 2.38
CA PHE A 237 1.86 -17.20 0.93
C PHE A 237 1.86 -15.73 0.49
N VAL A 238 1.02 -14.90 1.11
CA VAL A 238 0.97 -13.45 0.83
C VAL A 238 2.28 -12.77 1.23
N SER A 239 2.83 -13.12 2.40
CA SER A 239 4.07 -12.53 2.92
C SER A 239 5.28 -12.85 2.04
N VAL A 240 5.40 -14.09 1.57
CA VAL A 240 6.45 -14.53 0.63
C VAL A 240 6.31 -13.78 -0.70
N GLY A 241 5.10 -13.57 -1.20
CA GLY A 241 4.86 -12.77 -2.41
C GLY A 241 5.36 -11.31 -2.26
N ILE A 242 5.01 -10.66 -1.15
CA ILE A 242 5.44 -9.28 -0.85
C ILE A 242 6.98 -9.22 -0.69
N PHE A 243 7.54 -10.12 0.10
CA PHE A 243 8.97 -10.15 0.39
C PHE A 243 9.82 -10.53 -0.84
N GLY A 244 9.36 -11.49 -1.64
CA GLY A 244 10.00 -11.86 -2.90
C GLY A 244 10.02 -10.70 -3.89
N GLY A 245 8.91 -9.97 -4.02
CA GLY A 245 8.86 -8.73 -4.80
C GLY A 245 9.87 -7.69 -4.33
N ALA A 246 10.04 -7.54 -3.02
CA ALA A 246 11.02 -6.63 -2.42
C ALA A 246 12.47 -7.01 -2.75
N ILE A 247 12.83 -8.29 -2.62
CA ILE A 247 14.17 -8.79 -2.93
C ILE A 247 14.49 -8.57 -4.40
N ILE A 248 13.54 -8.85 -5.30
CA ILE A 248 13.75 -8.79 -6.75
C ILE A 248 13.78 -7.33 -7.25
N GLN A 249 13.20 -6.39 -6.52
CA GLN A 249 13.16 -4.97 -6.92
C GLN A 249 14.55 -4.36 -7.12
N TYR A 250 15.52 -4.64 -6.23
CA TYR A 250 16.89 -4.12 -6.35
C TYR A 250 17.65 -4.68 -7.57
N PRO A 251 17.79 -6.00 -7.77
CA PRO A 251 18.50 -6.55 -8.92
C PRO A 251 17.83 -6.17 -10.25
N LEU A 252 16.49 -6.12 -10.31
CA LEU A 252 15.79 -5.64 -11.52
C LEU A 252 16.01 -4.15 -11.78
N GLY A 253 16.04 -3.31 -10.74
CA GLY A 253 16.39 -1.91 -10.87
C GLY A 253 17.79 -1.72 -11.46
N TYR A 254 18.78 -2.43 -10.90
CA TYR A 254 20.15 -2.42 -11.39
C TYR A 254 20.29 -2.95 -12.82
N LEU A 255 19.58 -4.03 -13.17
CA LEU A 255 19.54 -4.55 -14.55
C LEU A 255 18.91 -3.53 -15.51
N SER A 256 17.86 -2.83 -15.08
CA SER A 256 17.18 -1.79 -15.87
C SER A 256 18.03 -0.56 -16.14
N ASP A 257 19.05 -0.30 -15.31
CA ASP A 257 20.00 0.80 -15.54
C ASP A 257 21.12 0.40 -16.51
N ARG A 258 21.46 -0.90 -16.58
CA ARG A 258 22.54 -1.41 -17.44
C ARG A 258 22.08 -1.91 -18.80
N TRP A 259 20.87 -2.45 -18.89
CA TRP A 259 20.31 -3.04 -20.09
C TRP A 259 19.20 -2.15 -20.67
N ASP A 260 18.86 -2.37 -21.93
CA ASP A 260 17.66 -1.75 -22.52
C ASP A 260 16.44 -2.15 -21.68
N ARG A 261 15.71 -1.14 -21.17
CA ARG A 261 14.51 -1.29 -20.35
C ARG A 261 13.47 -2.22 -20.99
N ARG A 262 13.38 -2.24 -22.32
CA ARG A 262 12.48 -3.12 -23.08
C ARG A 262 12.83 -4.60 -22.89
N ARG A 263 14.12 -4.92 -22.85
CA ARG A 263 14.60 -6.30 -22.65
C ARG A 263 14.32 -6.77 -21.24
N VAL A 264 14.58 -5.92 -20.24
CA VAL A 264 14.30 -6.24 -18.84
C VAL A 264 12.80 -6.51 -18.65
N LEU A 265 11.92 -5.64 -19.18
CA LEU A 265 10.47 -5.85 -19.15
C LEU A 265 10.03 -7.16 -19.81
N LEU A 266 10.60 -7.50 -20.98
CA LEU A 266 10.26 -8.72 -21.68
C LEU A 266 10.66 -9.95 -20.87
N ILE A 267 11.89 -10.00 -20.35
CA ILE A 267 12.38 -11.11 -19.52
C ILE A 267 11.51 -11.27 -18.27
N THR A 268 11.24 -10.19 -17.54
CA THR A 268 10.45 -10.27 -16.30
C THR A 268 9.02 -10.70 -16.57
N THR A 269 8.41 -10.24 -17.67
CA THR A 269 7.05 -10.64 -18.04
C THR A 269 7.00 -12.09 -18.48
N CYS A 270 8.01 -12.57 -19.23
CA CYS A 270 8.13 -13.99 -19.57
C CYS A 270 8.30 -14.87 -18.33
N CYS A 271 9.16 -14.48 -17.37
CA CYS A 271 9.31 -15.19 -16.11
C CYS A 271 7.99 -15.23 -15.32
N ALA A 272 7.27 -14.10 -15.23
CA ALA A 272 5.97 -14.05 -14.56
C ALA A 272 4.93 -14.96 -15.22
N MET A 273 4.89 -14.99 -16.56
CA MET A 273 4.02 -15.89 -17.32
C MET A 273 4.38 -17.36 -17.07
N LEU A 274 5.66 -17.72 -17.07
CA LEU A 274 6.11 -19.08 -16.77
C LEU A 274 5.74 -19.51 -15.35
N SER A 275 5.91 -18.62 -14.36
CA SER A 275 5.49 -18.90 -12.99
C SER A 275 3.97 -19.10 -12.87
N ALA A 276 3.18 -18.30 -13.59
CA ALA A 276 1.73 -18.47 -13.63
C ALA A 276 1.32 -19.80 -14.29
N LEU A 277 1.97 -20.20 -15.38
CA LEU A 277 1.74 -21.49 -16.02
C LEU A 277 2.14 -22.65 -15.09
N ALA A 278 3.27 -22.53 -14.38
CA ALA A 278 3.68 -23.52 -13.39
C ALA A 278 2.63 -23.71 -12.29
N LEU A 279 2.05 -22.61 -11.78
CA LEU A 279 0.96 -22.69 -10.80
C LEU A 279 -0.31 -23.37 -11.34
N VAL A 280 -0.60 -23.26 -12.63
CA VAL A 280 -1.80 -23.87 -13.23
C VAL A 280 -1.60 -25.35 -13.56
N PHE A 281 -0.39 -25.74 -13.96
CA PHE A 281 -0.13 -27.10 -14.48
C PHE A 281 0.63 -28.02 -13.52
N ILE A 282 1.25 -27.48 -12.46
CA ILE A 282 2.11 -28.24 -11.54
C ILE A 282 1.54 -28.24 -10.11
N ALA A 283 0.79 -27.22 -9.70
CA ALA A 283 0.16 -27.12 -8.38
C ALA A 283 -1.29 -27.63 -8.40
#